data_AF-A0A6A5HIL9-F1
#
_entry.id   AF-A0A6A5HIL9-F1
#
_cell.length_a   1.000
_cell.length_b   1.000
_cell.length_c   1.000
_cell.angle_alpha   90.00
_cell.angle_beta   90.00
_cell.angle_gamma   90.00
#
_symmetry.space_group_name_H-M   'P 1'
#
loop_
_entity.id
_entity.type
_entity.pdbx_description
1 polymer ?
#
loop_
_entity_poly.entity_id
_entity_poly.type
_entity_poly.pdbx_seq_one_letter_code
_entity_poly.pdbx_strand_id
1 'polypeptide(L)'
;MPPKLSKVANKHNGVKGVEALENRHEKIKRELRDNLSDANGRLTKSESAIVELKNIITQKDEEIAELKLTLMNKRDIENQLKNAQKALESSQRSSEFVSNQVANLHRENNNLKDKINFLNNNILLAERNKEESMRDAVLARNSENIHRKKALDMNNKLNSLKLQSPSGGTKLKKYGDIRKTDTKISRFKRCLEFLKKDVDEDDFDAFITDFCHYIAKDPSFSYKNCLSDMDSFLAVVKFKFSDTVLKDLKAFLTEKLGYDIFSSRNKIDNLRKLHSTVDDYEITTKETMKKVGSREVNAKSAIIKAKDVSALICMRLERLSDSNQLRFKSEDDPVVVGYGGDKGGSQTKLCIMFGSIDQPNNPHSLLLVGMYDGSDDYKSLQDNMGSVFEQINELSTLTYKEKGHVITRPVVVVAIGDCKFLSSILGHAGQSCSTPCFCCKLAWSCRPPHATLLADFDFSIAADEYDPEDLKSPLLNLPPSSVGPPILHVMLGIVQNYVLNPLVALCNVLDYGEDLPDDLKDQKKMLRTLEQEESDYKGRVEVLESSVRSIDSLVEVVKKTKNSGKKKSICHHVVNLSIV
;
A
#
# COMPACT_ATOMS: atom_id res chain seq x y z
N MET A 1 -37.26 -125.46 -46.48
CA MET A 1 -38.04 -124.28 -46.94
C MET A 1 -37.26 -123.64 -48.12
N PRO A 2 -37.91 -123.02 -49.13
CA PRO A 2 -37.60 -123.17 -50.61
C PRO A 2 -36.22 -122.63 -51.16
N PRO A 3 -35.37 -123.23 -52.15
CA PRO A 3 -35.41 -124.25 -53.37
C PRO A 3 -34.15 -125.30 -53.62
N LYS A 4 -33.57 -125.98 -54.73
CA LYS A 4 -33.72 -126.61 -56.18
C LYS A 4 -32.47 -127.55 -56.74
N LEU A 5 -32.37 -128.22 -58.00
CA LEU A 5 -31.31 -129.27 -58.51
C LEU A 5 -30.94 -129.57 -60.10
N SER A 6 -30.14 -130.64 -60.57
CA SER A 6 -29.36 -130.87 -61.93
C SER A 6 -29.24 -132.28 -62.77
N LYS A 7 -28.23 -132.60 -63.72
CA LYS A 7 -28.06 -133.74 -64.83
C LYS A 7 -26.55 -134.12 -65.33
N VAL A 8 -25.96 -134.97 -66.30
CA VAL A 8 -26.10 -136.07 -67.43
C VAL A 8 -24.64 -136.74 -67.86
N ALA A 9 -24.10 -137.62 -68.84
CA ALA A 9 -24.20 -138.54 -70.11
C ALA A 9 -22.93 -139.57 -70.29
N ASN A 10 -22.33 -140.37 -71.30
CA ASN A 10 -22.27 -141.03 -72.74
C ASN A 10 -21.02 -142.09 -72.91
N LYS A 11 -20.45 -142.92 -73.92
CA LYS A 11 -20.56 -143.69 -75.29
C LYS A 11 -19.30 -144.68 -75.69
N HIS A 12 -19.21 -145.57 -76.77
CA HIS A 12 -18.09 -146.63 -77.12
C HIS A 12 -17.89 -147.32 -78.60
N ASN A 13 -16.83 -148.19 -78.97
CA ASN A 13 -16.59 -149.04 -80.28
C ASN A 13 -15.33 -150.11 -80.45
N GLY A 14 -15.14 -151.02 -81.51
CA GLY A 14 -13.94 -151.95 -81.92
C GLY A 14 -14.14 -153.21 -82.95
N VAL A 15 -13.31 -154.19 -83.54
CA VAL A 15 -11.84 -154.60 -83.95
C VAL A 15 -11.69 -155.96 -84.89
N LYS A 16 -10.52 -156.47 -85.50
CA LYS A 16 -10.31 -157.78 -86.36
C LYS A 16 -8.82 -158.42 -86.67
N GLY A 17 -8.61 -159.63 -87.36
CA GLY A 17 -7.29 -160.37 -87.81
C GLY A 17 -7.28 -161.53 -88.96
N VAL A 18 -6.17 -162.29 -89.38
CA VAL A 18 -5.99 -163.25 -90.64
C VAL A 18 -4.70 -164.26 -90.90
N GLU A 19 -4.82 -165.44 -91.65
CA GLU A 19 -4.05 -166.48 -92.56
C GLU A 19 -2.59 -167.22 -92.54
N ALA A 20 -2.35 -168.43 -93.24
CA ALA A 20 -1.04 -169.23 -93.60
C ALA A 20 -1.09 -170.58 -94.54
N LEU A 21 -0.01 -171.23 -95.19
CA LEU A 21 0.02 -172.60 -95.98
C LEU A 21 1.37 -173.31 -96.64
N GLU A 22 1.49 -174.70 -96.75
CA GLU A 22 2.06 -175.84 -97.69
C GLU A 22 3.49 -176.34 -98.36
N ASN A 23 3.63 -177.68 -98.78
CA ASN A 23 4.44 -178.46 -99.88
C ASN A 23 5.71 -179.49 -99.67
N ARG A 24 5.88 -180.76 -100.28
CA ARG A 24 6.55 -182.00 -99.61
C ARG A 24 7.55 -183.17 -100.12
N HIS A 25 7.16 -184.40 -100.54
CA HIS A 25 7.74 -185.73 -100.05
C HIS A 25 9.27 -186.10 -100.05
N GLU A 26 9.96 -186.36 -101.18
CA GLU A 26 11.34 -186.97 -101.19
C GLU A 26 12.44 -186.06 -100.58
N LYS A 27 12.07 -184.80 -100.33
CA LYS A 27 12.79 -183.81 -99.52
C LYS A 27 13.23 -184.38 -98.16
N ILE A 28 12.34 -185.13 -97.50
CA ILE A 28 12.45 -185.57 -96.10
C ILE A 28 13.64 -186.51 -95.85
N LYS A 29 14.02 -187.32 -96.84
CA LYS A 29 15.09 -188.33 -96.72
C LYS A 29 16.49 -187.74 -96.79
N ARG A 30 16.66 -186.63 -97.53
CA ARG A 30 17.87 -185.81 -97.48
C ARG A 30 17.87 -184.94 -96.23
N GLU A 31 16.76 -184.24 -95.99
CA GLU A 31 16.58 -183.36 -94.83
C GLU A 31 17.08 -183.98 -93.53
N LEU A 32 16.73 -185.23 -93.18
CA LEU A 32 17.18 -185.82 -91.90
C LEU A 32 18.68 -186.14 -91.80
N ARG A 33 19.39 -186.39 -92.91
CA ARG A 33 20.85 -186.60 -92.88
C ARG A 33 21.60 -185.28 -92.96
N ASP A 34 21.09 -184.35 -93.77
CA ASP A 34 21.57 -182.97 -93.84
C ASP A 34 21.38 -182.28 -92.48
N ASN A 35 20.24 -182.46 -91.81
CA ASN A 35 19.92 -181.91 -90.47
C ASN A 35 20.95 -182.29 -89.41
N LEU A 36 21.58 -183.48 -89.47
CA LEU A 36 22.59 -183.87 -88.48
C LEU A 36 23.92 -183.13 -88.71
N SER A 37 24.32 -182.94 -89.97
CA SER A 37 25.50 -182.14 -90.32
C SER A 37 25.26 -180.64 -90.12
N ASP A 38 24.08 -180.17 -90.48
CA ASP A 38 23.65 -178.78 -90.40
C ASP A 38 23.36 -178.37 -88.94
N ALA A 39 22.95 -179.28 -88.05
CA ALA A 39 22.90 -179.00 -86.61
C ALA A 39 24.28 -178.62 -86.04
N ASN A 40 25.33 -179.38 -86.34
CA ASN A 40 26.70 -179.04 -85.94
C ASN A 40 27.23 -177.77 -86.63
N GLY A 41 26.87 -177.55 -87.90
CA GLY A 41 27.21 -176.33 -88.64
C GLY A 41 26.48 -175.08 -88.15
N ARG A 42 25.24 -175.22 -87.66
CA ARG A 42 24.47 -174.14 -87.03
C ARG A 42 25.01 -173.79 -85.65
N LEU A 43 25.41 -174.78 -84.84
CA LEU A 43 25.93 -174.55 -83.50
C LEU A 43 27.20 -173.67 -83.53
N THR A 44 28.19 -174.07 -84.33
CA THR A 44 29.44 -173.32 -84.52
C THR A 44 29.26 -171.93 -85.14
N LYS A 45 28.31 -171.76 -86.08
CA LYS A 45 27.94 -170.43 -86.60
C LYS A 45 27.21 -169.55 -85.59
N SER A 46 26.40 -170.14 -84.71
CA SER A 46 25.71 -169.39 -83.66
C SER A 46 26.69 -168.85 -82.62
N GLU A 47 27.75 -169.58 -82.32
CA GLU A 47 28.80 -169.15 -81.38
C GLU A 47 29.57 -167.94 -81.91
N SER A 48 29.95 -167.91 -83.20
CA SER A 48 30.65 -166.75 -83.78
C SER A 48 29.75 -165.51 -83.85
N ALA A 49 28.48 -165.66 -84.24
CA ALA A 49 27.52 -164.55 -84.33
C ALA A 49 27.24 -163.89 -82.96
N ILE A 50 27.29 -164.65 -81.86
CA ILE A 50 27.12 -164.13 -80.49
C ILE A 50 28.30 -163.25 -80.06
N VAL A 51 29.51 -163.50 -80.57
CA VAL A 51 30.69 -162.63 -80.30
C VAL A 51 30.57 -161.32 -81.06
N GLU A 52 30.20 -161.37 -82.35
CA GLU A 52 30.08 -160.19 -83.21
C GLU A 52 28.97 -159.23 -82.74
N LEU A 53 27.80 -159.76 -82.36
CA LEU A 53 26.69 -158.98 -81.82
C LEU A 53 27.04 -158.24 -80.51
N LYS A 54 27.89 -158.83 -79.65
CA LYS A 54 28.30 -158.17 -78.39
C LYS A 54 29.10 -156.90 -78.62
N ASN A 55 30.03 -156.91 -79.59
CA ASN A 55 30.85 -155.74 -79.91
C ASN A 55 30.00 -154.56 -80.43
N ILE A 56 28.98 -154.87 -81.25
CA ILE A 56 28.04 -153.86 -81.79
C ILE A 56 27.20 -153.22 -80.67
N ILE A 57 26.78 -154.00 -79.67
CA ILE A 57 26.00 -153.50 -78.52
C ILE A 57 26.84 -152.50 -77.71
N THR A 58 28.09 -152.85 -77.35
CA THR A 58 28.98 -151.94 -76.60
C THR A 58 29.18 -150.58 -77.29
N GLN A 59 29.33 -150.57 -78.62
CA GLN A 59 29.51 -149.32 -79.37
C GLN A 59 28.25 -148.44 -79.37
N LYS A 60 27.05 -149.02 -79.18
CA LYS A 60 25.79 -148.27 -79.11
C LYS A 60 25.44 -147.77 -77.71
N ASP A 61 25.91 -148.44 -76.66
CA ASP A 61 25.76 -147.92 -75.30
C ASP A 61 26.59 -146.64 -75.06
N GLU A 62 27.74 -146.48 -75.73
CA GLU A 62 28.56 -145.26 -75.67
C GLU A 62 27.86 -144.03 -76.28
N GLU A 63 27.27 -144.14 -77.48
CA GLU A 63 26.45 -143.07 -78.10
C GLU A 63 25.26 -142.66 -77.20
N ILE A 64 24.65 -143.63 -76.52
CA ILE A 64 23.50 -143.40 -75.61
C ILE A 64 23.93 -142.69 -74.31
N ALA A 65 25.18 -142.87 -73.87
CA ALA A 65 25.71 -142.19 -72.69
C ALA A 65 25.90 -140.68 -72.94
N GLU A 66 26.46 -140.30 -74.09
CA GLU A 66 26.74 -138.90 -74.42
C GLU A 66 25.46 -138.06 -74.57
N LEU A 67 24.44 -138.59 -75.26
CA LEU A 67 23.13 -137.95 -75.43
C LEU A 67 22.35 -137.75 -74.11
N LYS A 68 22.56 -138.61 -73.10
CA LYS A 68 21.96 -138.44 -71.77
C LYS A 68 22.54 -137.22 -71.04
N LEU A 69 23.82 -136.94 -71.21
CA LEU A 69 24.50 -135.83 -70.54
C LEU A 69 23.96 -134.47 -70.99
N THR A 70 23.72 -134.31 -72.29
CA THR A 70 23.17 -133.07 -72.87
C THR A 70 21.75 -132.78 -72.39
N LEU A 71 20.93 -133.82 -72.21
CA LEU A 71 19.54 -133.71 -71.77
C LEU A 71 19.40 -133.29 -70.30
N MET A 72 20.36 -133.63 -69.43
CA MET A 72 20.33 -133.19 -68.03
C MET A 72 20.54 -131.68 -67.89
N ASN A 73 21.56 -131.12 -68.56
CA ASN A 73 21.89 -129.69 -68.47
C ASN A 73 20.71 -128.76 -68.84
N LYS A 74 19.84 -129.18 -69.78
CA LYS A 74 18.65 -128.40 -70.13
C LYS A 74 17.65 -128.26 -68.98
N ARG A 75 17.48 -129.32 -68.17
CA ARG A 75 16.45 -129.39 -67.12
C ARG A 75 16.76 -128.46 -65.93
N ASP A 76 18.03 -128.23 -65.62
CA ASP A 76 18.42 -127.31 -64.54
C ASP A 76 18.22 -125.84 -64.92
N ILE A 77 18.43 -125.47 -66.19
CA ILE A 77 18.17 -124.10 -66.68
C ILE A 77 16.68 -123.75 -66.57
N GLU A 78 15.79 -124.69 -66.91
CA GLU A 78 14.34 -124.52 -66.78
C GLU A 78 13.90 -124.33 -65.32
N ASN A 79 14.56 -124.98 -64.36
CA ASN A 79 14.33 -124.77 -62.92
C ASN A 79 14.83 -123.40 -62.42
N GLN A 80 15.99 -122.93 -62.89
CA GLN A 80 16.53 -121.61 -62.51
C GLN A 80 15.59 -120.48 -62.97
N LEU A 81 15.09 -120.54 -64.21
CA LEU A 81 14.19 -119.53 -64.78
C LEU A 81 12.90 -119.35 -63.95
N LYS A 82 12.35 -120.48 -63.47
CA LYS A 82 11.10 -120.52 -62.69
C LYS A 82 11.25 -119.92 -61.28
N ASN A 83 12.46 -119.95 -60.72
CA ASN A 83 12.77 -119.27 -59.46
C ASN A 83 12.98 -117.76 -59.66
N ALA A 84 13.60 -117.35 -60.78
CA ALA A 84 13.79 -115.93 -61.12
C ALA A 84 12.45 -115.18 -61.27
N GLN A 85 11.43 -115.80 -61.90
CA GLN A 85 10.10 -115.18 -62.02
C GLN A 85 9.46 -114.87 -60.64
N LYS A 86 9.55 -115.79 -59.67
CA LYS A 86 9.02 -115.57 -58.31
C LYS A 86 9.75 -114.45 -57.56
N ALA A 87 11.03 -114.23 -57.82
CA ALA A 87 11.79 -113.13 -57.24
C ALA A 87 11.38 -111.77 -57.84
N LEU A 88 10.96 -111.74 -59.12
CA LEU A 88 10.51 -110.52 -59.77
C LEU A 88 9.16 -110.04 -59.22
N GLU A 89 8.20 -110.94 -59.01
CA GLU A 89 6.89 -110.61 -58.44
C GLU A 89 6.97 -110.05 -57.01
N SER A 90 7.90 -110.54 -56.17
CA SER A 90 8.11 -109.98 -54.83
C SER A 90 8.80 -108.61 -54.88
N SER A 91 9.72 -108.40 -55.82
CA SER A 91 10.38 -107.11 -56.05
C SER A 91 9.40 -106.02 -56.48
N GLN A 92 8.44 -106.33 -57.37
CA GLN A 92 7.41 -105.36 -57.78
C GLN A 92 6.55 -104.87 -56.60
N ARG A 93 6.10 -105.78 -55.71
CA ARG A 93 5.34 -105.39 -54.51
C ARG A 93 6.15 -104.53 -53.53
N SER A 94 7.47 -104.75 -53.45
CA SER A 94 8.38 -103.89 -52.68
C SER A 94 8.48 -102.50 -53.29
N SER A 95 8.55 -102.40 -54.62
CA SER A 95 8.62 -101.13 -55.36
C SER A 95 7.38 -100.25 -55.13
N GLU A 96 6.17 -100.83 -55.15
CA GLU A 96 4.92 -100.09 -54.86
C GLU A 96 4.88 -99.56 -53.42
N PHE A 97 5.39 -100.32 -52.45
CA PHE A 97 5.48 -99.88 -51.05
C PHE A 97 6.44 -98.69 -50.88
N VAL A 98 7.63 -98.76 -51.48
CA VAL A 98 8.62 -97.66 -51.46
C VAL A 98 8.09 -96.42 -52.17
N SER A 99 7.41 -96.57 -53.31
CA SER A 99 6.79 -95.45 -54.04
C SER A 99 5.77 -94.69 -53.17
N ASN A 100 4.92 -95.41 -52.43
CA ASN A 100 3.98 -94.81 -51.49
C ASN A 100 4.66 -94.13 -50.28
N GLN A 101 5.77 -94.68 -49.77
CA GLN A 101 6.56 -93.99 -48.74
C GLN A 101 7.17 -92.69 -49.27
N VAL A 102 7.76 -92.69 -50.46
CA VAL A 102 8.35 -91.48 -51.08
C VAL A 102 7.28 -90.40 -51.30
N ALA A 103 6.08 -90.77 -51.75
CA ALA A 103 4.97 -89.83 -51.91
C ALA A 103 4.53 -89.18 -50.59
N ASN A 104 4.46 -89.95 -49.49
CA ASN A 104 4.16 -89.40 -48.16
C ASN A 104 5.30 -88.52 -47.62
N LEU A 105 6.56 -88.95 -47.75
CA LEU A 105 7.72 -88.15 -47.36
C LEU A 105 7.81 -86.83 -48.13
N HIS A 106 7.42 -86.78 -49.41
CA HIS A 106 7.32 -85.52 -50.16
C HIS A 106 6.23 -84.57 -49.62
N ARG A 107 5.05 -85.10 -49.22
CA ARG A 107 4.02 -84.28 -48.57
C ARG A 107 4.48 -83.75 -47.21
N GLU A 108 5.15 -84.58 -46.42
CA GLU A 108 5.65 -84.22 -45.09
C GLU A 108 6.79 -83.18 -45.18
N ASN A 109 7.70 -83.33 -46.14
CA ASN A 109 8.79 -82.38 -46.39
C ASN A 109 8.27 -81.00 -46.86
N ASN A 110 7.21 -80.97 -47.69
CA ASN A 110 6.55 -79.71 -48.04
C ASN A 110 5.85 -79.05 -46.84
N ASN A 111 5.09 -79.82 -46.04
CA ASN A 111 4.51 -79.32 -44.78
C ASN A 111 5.58 -78.75 -43.83
N LEU A 112 6.76 -79.39 -43.76
CA LEU A 112 7.90 -78.91 -42.97
C LEU A 112 8.49 -77.61 -43.54
N LYS A 113 8.62 -77.46 -44.86
CA LYS A 113 9.04 -76.20 -45.50
C LYS A 113 8.08 -75.06 -45.21
N ASP A 114 6.78 -75.28 -45.33
CA ASP A 114 5.77 -74.25 -45.03
C ASP A 114 5.80 -73.85 -43.56
N LYS A 115 6.02 -74.83 -42.66
CA LYS A 115 6.17 -74.59 -41.21
C LYS A 115 7.47 -73.85 -40.87
N ILE A 116 8.57 -74.12 -41.59
CA ILE A 116 9.84 -73.36 -41.49
C ILE A 116 9.65 -71.93 -41.98
N ASN A 117 8.99 -71.71 -43.12
CA ASN A 117 8.68 -70.37 -43.63
C ASN A 117 7.80 -69.58 -42.66
N PHE A 118 6.79 -70.21 -42.07
CA PHE A 118 5.96 -69.61 -41.02
C PHE A 118 6.79 -69.25 -39.77
N LEU A 119 7.66 -70.14 -39.28
CA LEU A 119 8.51 -69.88 -38.12
C LEU A 119 9.52 -68.76 -38.38
N ASN A 120 10.18 -68.74 -39.54
CA ASN A 120 11.14 -67.70 -39.92
C ASN A 120 10.49 -66.31 -39.97
N ASN A 121 9.28 -66.19 -40.52
CA ASN A 121 8.52 -64.93 -40.52
C ASN A 121 8.15 -64.47 -39.10
N ASN A 122 7.78 -65.40 -38.21
CA ASN A 122 7.51 -65.07 -36.81
C ASN A 122 8.77 -64.68 -36.02
N ILE A 123 9.94 -65.27 -36.34
CA ILE A 123 11.23 -64.89 -35.76
C ILE A 123 11.61 -63.47 -36.19
N LEU A 124 11.53 -63.16 -37.49
CA LEU A 124 11.78 -61.81 -38.02
C LEU A 124 10.87 -60.73 -37.39
N LEU A 125 9.60 -61.06 -37.15
CA LEU A 125 8.67 -60.17 -36.43
C LEU A 125 9.06 -60.02 -34.95
N ALA A 126 9.42 -61.12 -34.27
CA ALA A 126 9.84 -61.08 -32.87
C ALA A 126 11.16 -60.30 -32.67
N GLU A 127 12.12 -60.42 -33.60
CA GLU A 127 13.37 -59.67 -33.59
C GLU A 127 13.13 -58.17 -33.80
N ARG A 128 12.34 -57.80 -34.82
CA ARG A 128 11.98 -56.40 -35.09
C ARG A 128 11.26 -55.75 -33.90
N ASN A 129 10.25 -56.43 -33.34
CA ASN A 129 9.52 -55.95 -32.16
C ASN A 129 10.44 -55.79 -30.93
N LYS A 130 11.49 -56.62 -30.81
CA LYS A 130 12.47 -56.58 -29.71
C LYS A 130 13.49 -55.46 -29.88
N GLU A 131 13.94 -55.16 -31.10
CA GLU A 131 14.74 -53.96 -31.38
C GLU A 131 13.95 -52.68 -31.07
N GLU A 132 12.69 -52.62 -31.50
CA GLU A 132 11.80 -51.46 -31.30
C GLU A 132 11.54 -51.22 -29.81
N SER A 133 11.19 -52.27 -29.05
CA SER A 133 11.05 -52.22 -27.60
C SER A 133 12.34 -51.80 -26.87
N MET A 134 13.51 -52.22 -27.33
CA MET A 134 14.79 -51.77 -26.75
C MET A 134 15.10 -50.30 -27.08
N ARG A 135 14.75 -49.81 -28.28
CA ARG A 135 14.89 -48.38 -28.61
C ARG A 135 14.00 -47.51 -27.72
N ASP A 136 12.73 -47.86 -27.57
CA ASP A 136 11.80 -47.13 -26.71
C ASP A 136 12.24 -47.13 -25.24
N ALA A 137 12.71 -48.28 -24.73
CA ALA A 137 13.26 -48.36 -23.37
C ALA A 137 14.49 -47.46 -23.16
N VAL A 138 15.37 -47.35 -24.16
CA VAL A 138 16.56 -46.45 -24.10
C VAL A 138 16.16 -44.98 -24.24
N LEU A 139 15.21 -44.65 -25.12
CA LEU A 139 14.67 -43.29 -25.27
C LEU A 139 13.96 -42.82 -24.00
N ALA A 140 13.15 -43.67 -23.37
CA ALA A 140 12.52 -43.41 -22.08
C ALA A 140 13.54 -43.17 -20.96
N ARG A 141 14.56 -44.03 -20.84
CA ARG A 141 15.63 -43.84 -19.84
C ARG A 141 16.42 -42.55 -20.05
N ASN A 142 16.65 -42.16 -21.30
CA ASN A 142 17.36 -40.91 -21.61
C ASN A 142 16.49 -39.68 -21.34
N SER A 143 15.20 -39.71 -21.70
CA SER A 143 14.28 -38.62 -21.37
C SER A 143 14.10 -38.47 -19.86
N GLU A 144 13.91 -39.56 -19.12
CA GLU A 144 13.79 -39.56 -17.65
C GLU A 144 15.04 -38.96 -16.98
N ASN A 145 16.25 -39.35 -17.41
CA ASN A 145 17.48 -38.76 -16.89
C ASN A 145 17.62 -37.27 -17.23
N ILE A 146 17.21 -36.84 -18.43
CA ILE A 146 17.22 -35.41 -18.82
C ILE A 146 16.18 -34.62 -17.99
N HIS A 147 14.99 -35.16 -17.77
CA HIS A 147 13.96 -34.54 -16.92
C HIS A 147 14.41 -34.47 -15.47
N ARG A 148 15.03 -35.53 -14.93
CA ARG A 148 15.58 -35.57 -13.57
C ARG A 148 16.72 -34.56 -13.39
N LYS A 149 17.61 -34.42 -14.38
CA LYS A 149 18.67 -33.39 -14.34
C LYS A 149 18.10 -31.97 -14.41
N LYS A 150 17.15 -31.71 -15.33
CA LYS A 150 16.44 -30.41 -15.42
C LYS A 150 15.70 -30.07 -14.11
N ALA A 151 15.07 -31.05 -13.46
CA ALA A 151 14.40 -30.87 -12.18
C ALA A 151 15.40 -30.57 -11.04
N LEU A 152 16.57 -31.21 -11.04
CA LEU A 152 17.64 -30.93 -10.08
C LEU A 152 18.20 -29.52 -10.26
N ASP A 153 18.53 -29.12 -11.49
CA ASP A 153 19.02 -27.77 -11.82
C ASP A 153 17.97 -26.71 -11.46
N MET A 154 16.69 -26.96 -11.77
CA MET A 154 15.58 -26.07 -11.41
C MET A 154 15.39 -25.95 -9.89
N ASN A 155 15.50 -27.04 -9.13
CA ASN A 155 15.42 -27.02 -7.67
C ASN A 155 16.63 -26.29 -7.04
N ASN A 156 17.84 -26.49 -7.59
CA ASN A 156 19.04 -25.75 -7.18
C ASN A 156 18.86 -24.24 -7.41
N LYS A 157 18.35 -23.85 -8.59
CA LYS A 157 18.06 -22.45 -8.95
C LYS A 157 16.93 -21.85 -8.11
N LEU A 158 15.91 -22.65 -7.77
CA LEU A 158 14.85 -22.27 -6.84
C LEU A 158 15.41 -22.02 -5.42
N ASN A 159 16.36 -22.84 -4.97
CA ASN A 159 16.95 -22.71 -3.64
C ASN A 159 17.95 -21.54 -3.55
N SER A 160 18.71 -21.22 -4.62
CA SER A 160 19.50 -19.99 -4.67
C SER A 160 18.61 -18.75 -4.64
N LEU A 161 17.48 -18.75 -5.37
CA LEU A 161 16.50 -17.65 -5.34
C LEU A 161 15.82 -17.50 -3.97
N LYS A 162 15.52 -18.60 -3.27
CA LYS A 162 15.02 -18.55 -1.86
C LYS A 162 16.04 -17.91 -0.92
N LEU A 163 17.33 -18.23 -1.07
CA LEU A 163 18.42 -17.67 -0.28
C LEU A 163 18.68 -16.18 -0.60
N GLN A 164 18.44 -15.74 -1.84
CA GLN A 164 18.53 -14.34 -2.24
C GLN A 164 17.32 -13.50 -1.79
N SER A 165 16.16 -14.11 -1.52
CA SER A 165 14.99 -13.39 -1.00
C SER A 165 15.22 -12.87 0.43
N PRO A 166 14.83 -11.62 0.76
CA PRO A 166 14.84 -11.10 2.14
C PRO A 166 14.08 -11.98 3.16
N SER A 167 13.14 -12.81 2.67
CA SER A 167 12.37 -13.77 3.46
C SER A 167 13.10 -15.08 3.80
N GLY A 168 14.19 -15.41 3.11
CA GLY A 168 14.82 -16.73 3.13
C GLY A 168 13.90 -17.85 2.61
N GLY A 169 12.84 -17.52 1.87
CA GLY A 169 11.78 -18.46 1.48
C GLY A 169 10.81 -18.85 2.61
N THR A 170 10.87 -18.19 3.78
CA THR A 170 10.02 -18.54 4.94
C THR A 170 8.74 -17.70 5.01
N LYS A 171 7.63 -18.31 5.48
CA LYS A 171 6.34 -17.61 5.66
C LYS A 171 6.37 -16.71 6.90
N LEU A 172 6.89 -15.49 6.71
CA LEU A 172 7.01 -14.49 7.77
C LEU A 172 5.65 -14.02 8.31
N LYS A 173 5.52 -13.87 9.64
CA LYS A 173 4.40 -13.16 10.28
C LYS A 173 4.30 -11.72 9.74
N LYS A 174 3.08 -11.16 9.62
CA LYS A 174 2.86 -9.74 9.25
C LYS A 174 3.69 -8.81 10.15
N TYR A 175 4.18 -7.70 9.61
CA TYR A 175 5.14 -6.83 10.31
C TYR A 175 4.53 -6.11 11.53
N GLY A 176 3.28 -5.63 11.42
CA GLY A 176 2.57 -4.98 12.53
C GLY A 176 2.38 -5.90 13.74
N ASP A 177 2.18 -7.20 13.52
CA ASP A 177 1.93 -8.18 14.58
C ASP A 177 3.19 -8.59 15.37
N ILE A 178 4.35 -8.00 15.09
CA ILE A 178 5.63 -8.29 15.76
C ILE A 178 5.74 -7.42 17.02
N ARG A 179 5.73 -8.08 18.19
CA ARG A 179 5.97 -7.40 19.49
C ARG A 179 7.44 -7.35 19.91
N LYS A 180 8.29 -8.31 19.50
CA LYS A 180 9.72 -8.34 19.87
C LYS A 180 10.55 -7.39 18.99
N THR A 181 11.27 -6.46 19.61
CA THR A 181 12.11 -5.47 18.93
C THR A 181 13.23 -6.11 18.11
N ASP A 182 13.91 -7.12 18.64
CA ASP A 182 15.01 -7.82 17.95
C ASP A 182 14.55 -8.48 16.64
N THR A 183 13.29 -8.95 16.61
CA THR A 183 12.68 -9.52 15.41
C THR A 183 12.34 -8.46 14.36
N LYS A 184 12.09 -7.20 14.77
CA LYS A 184 12.00 -6.05 13.85
C LYS A 184 13.39 -5.67 13.33
N ILE A 185 14.38 -5.52 14.22
CA ILE A 185 15.77 -5.19 13.87
C ILE A 185 16.35 -6.23 12.89
N SER A 186 16.17 -7.54 13.15
CA SER A 186 16.61 -8.64 12.27
C SER A 186 15.94 -8.62 10.88
N ARG A 187 14.74 -8.03 10.74
CA ARG A 187 14.09 -7.83 9.44
C ARG A 187 14.60 -6.57 8.75
N PHE A 188 14.81 -5.48 9.49
CA PHE A 188 15.43 -4.27 8.93
C PHE A 188 16.84 -4.55 8.42
N LYS A 189 17.70 -5.21 9.21
CA LYS A 189 19.07 -5.58 8.78
C LYS A 189 19.08 -6.34 7.45
N ARG A 190 18.29 -7.43 7.34
CA ARG A 190 18.14 -8.18 6.07
C ARG A 190 17.57 -7.36 4.90
N CYS A 191 16.75 -6.35 5.17
CA CYS A 191 16.23 -5.46 4.14
C CYS A 191 17.32 -4.49 3.65
N LEU A 192 18.11 -3.93 4.58
CA LEU A 192 19.23 -3.03 4.26
C LEU A 192 20.38 -3.79 3.58
N GLU A 193 20.72 -5.00 4.04
CA GLU A 193 21.68 -5.93 3.41
C GLU A 193 21.25 -6.44 2.02
N PHE A 194 19.97 -6.30 1.67
CA PHE A 194 19.46 -6.57 0.33
C PHE A 194 19.57 -5.31 -0.54
N LEU A 195 19.11 -4.16 -0.05
CA LEU A 195 19.18 -2.88 -0.77
C LEU A 195 20.63 -2.44 -1.05
N LYS A 196 21.57 -2.62 -0.10
CA LYS A 196 23.01 -2.35 -0.30
C LYS A 196 23.62 -3.09 -1.49
N LYS A 197 23.08 -4.24 -1.90
CA LYS A 197 23.58 -5.03 -3.04
C LYS A 197 23.07 -4.55 -4.39
N ASP A 198 22.07 -3.66 -4.39
CA ASP A 198 21.43 -3.10 -5.58
C ASP A 198 21.89 -1.65 -5.84
N VAL A 199 22.27 -0.96 -4.76
CA VAL A 199 22.66 0.46 -4.71
C VAL A 199 24.18 0.67 -4.65
N ASP A 200 24.94 -0.37 -4.29
CA ASP A 200 26.32 -0.31 -3.80
C ASP A 200 26.46 0.29 -2.38
N GLU A 201 27.62 0.14 -1.75
CA GLU A 201 27.85 0.48 -0.33
C GLU A 201 28.19 1.96 -0.11
N ASP A 202 28.93 2.59 -1.02
CA ASP A 202 29.45 3.96 -0.87
C ASP A 202 28.36 5.05 -0.92
N ASP A 203 27.35 4.91 -1.80
CA ASP A 203 26.23 5.87 -1.95
C ASP A 203 24.99 5.52 -1.10
N PHE A 204 25.06 4.50 -0.25
CA PHE A 204 23.87 3.92 0.39
C PHE A 204 23.11 4.89 1.31
N ASP A 205 23.80 5.76 2.06
CA ASP A 205 23.14 6.72 2.96
C ASP A 205 22.45 7.86 2.19
N ALA A 206 22.97 8.23 1.01
CA ALA A 206 22.29 9.15 0.10
C ALA A 206 21.00 8.50 -0.46
N PHE A 207 21.09 7.24 -0.91
CA PHE A 207 19.92 6.47 -1.32
C PHE A 207 18.87 6.33 -0.21
N ILE A 208 19.26 6.04 1.03
CA ILE A 208 18.32 5.96 2.16
C ILE A 208 17.62 7.30 2.40
N THR A 209 18.33 8.41 2.23
CA THR A 209 17.77 9.76 2.31
C THR A 209 16.74 10.00 1.20
N ASP A 210 17.06 9.69 -0.04
CA ASP A 210 16.13 9.84 -1.17
C ASP A 210 14.95 8.86 -1.13
N PHE A 211 15.15 7.64 -0.65
CA PHE A 211 14.09 6.65 -0.41
C PHE A 211 13.10 7.15 0.65
N CYS A 212 13.58 7.78 1.73
CA CYS A 212 12.71 8.44 2.71
C CYS A 212 11.92 9.60 2.10
N HIS A 213 12.55 10.44 1.27
CA HIS A 213 11.87 11.52 0.54
C HIS A 213 10.85 10.99 -0.48
N TYR A 214 11.12 9.88 -1.14
CA TYR A 214 10.21 9.23 -2.08
C TYR A 214 8.94 8.75 -1.38
N ILE A 215 9.09 7.97 -0.30
CA ILE A 215 7.96 7.52 0.54
C ILE A 215 7.20 8.71 1.13
N ALA A 216 7.89 9.79 1.53
CA ALA A 216 7.24 10.99 2.04
C ALA A 216 6.43 11.75 0.98
N LYS A 217 6.85 11.75 -0.29
CA LYS A 217 6.11 12.38 -1.40
C LYS A 217 4.90 11.56 -1.86
N ASP A 218 4.94 10.24 -1.70
CA ASP A 218 3.87 9.34 -2.14
C ASP A 218 2.62 9.46 -1.22
N PRO A 219 1.41 9.69 -1.77
CA PRO A 219 0.17 9.81 -0.99
C PRO A 219 -0.38 8.49 -0.44
N SER A 220 0.11 7.33 -0.92
CA SER A 220 -0.29 6.01 -0.41
C SER A 220 0.35 5.67 0.95
N PHE A 221 1.39 6.41 1.36
CA PHE A 221 2.05 6.25 2.65
C PHE A 221 1.72 7.42 3.59
N SER A 222 1.38 7.10 4.85
CA SER A 222 1.15 8.07 5.91
C SER A 222 2.42 8.68 6.50
N TYR A 223 3.60 8.18 6.12
CA TYR A 223 4.88 8.75 6.53
C TYR A 223 5.16 10.07 5.79
N LYS A 224 5.65 11.07 6.51
CA LYS A 224 6.08 12.39 6.02
C LYS A 224 7.30 12.84 6.83
N ASN A 225 8.31 13.43 6.18
CA ASN A 225 9.52 13.97 6.84
C ASN A 225 9.65 15.51 6.70
N CYS A 226 9.08 16.08 5.65
CA CYS A 226 8.96 17.53 5.44
C CYS A 226 7.52 18.00 5.66
N LEU A 227 7.36 19.27 6.05
CA LEU A 227 6.09 19.99 6.06
C LEU A 227 5.64 20.30 4.62
N SER A 228 4.33 20.32 4.35
CA SER A 228 3.83 20.83 3.06
C SER A 228 4.09 22.34 2.92
N ASP A 229 3.87 22.88 1.72
CA ASP A 229 3.88 24.32 1.48
C ASP A 229 2.96 25.07 2.47
N MET A 230 1.75 24.53 2.69
CA MET A 230 0.74 25.12 3.55
C MET A 230 1.05 24.94 5.03
N ASP A 231 1.53 23.76 5.46
CA ASP A 231 1.95 23.55 6.86
C ASP A 231 3.12 24.46 7.24
N SER A 232 4.05 24.68 6.30
CA SER A 232 5.17 25.60 6.48
C SER A 232 4.72 27.05 6.63
N PHE A 233 3.74 27.48 5.81
CA PHE A 233 3.11 28.79 5.93
C PHE A 233 2.34 28.94 7.26
N LEU A 234 1.52 27.95 7.62
CA LEU A 234 0.76 27.94 8.88
C LEU A 234 1.68 27.96 10.10
N ALA A 235 2.80 27.23 10.09
CA ALA A 235 3.81 27.28 11.15
C ALA A 235 4.43 28.69 11.28
N VAL A 236 4.84 29.30 10.16
CA VAL A 236 5.41 30.65 10.13
C VAL A 236 4.43 31.70 10.67
N VAL A 237 3.14 31.60 10.33
CA VAL A 237 2.09 32.49 10.86
C VAL A 237 1.84 32.23 12.35
N LYS A 238 1.62 30.96 12.75
CA LYS A 238 1.27 30.56 14.12
C LYS A 238 2.36 30.87 15.13
N PHE A 239 3.63 30.63 14.78
CA PHE A 239 4.79 30.89 15.63
C PHE A 239 5.41 32.28 15.38
N LYS A 240 4.81 33.10 14.52
CA LYS A 240 5.24 34.48 14.19
C LYS A 240 6.71 34.58 13.78
N PHE A 241 7.21 33.61 13.02
CA PHE A 241 8.59 33.62 12.54
C PHE A 241 8.82 34.81 11.60
N SER A 242 9.84 35.62 11.92
CA SER A 242 10.40 36.57 10.95
C SER A 242 11.12 35.82 9.84
N ASP A 243 11.35 36.48 8.70
CA ASP A 243 12.08 35.90 7.58
C ASP A 243 13.51 35.47 7.97
N THR A 244 14.18 36.25 8.83
CA THR A 244 15.48 35.91 9.43
C THR A 244 15.39 34.65 10.29
N VAL A 245 14.44 34.58 11.22
CA VAL A 245 14.26 33.40 12.11
C VAL A 245 13.95 32.15 11.30
N LEU A 246 13.09 32.26 10.27
CA LEU A 246 12.79 31.16 9.37
C LEU A 246 14.01 30.71 8.56
N LYS A 247 14.80 31.64 8.02
CA LYS A 247 16.05 31.34 7.29
C LYS A 247 17.03 30.59 8.18
N ASP A 248 17.28 31.10 9.39
CA ASP A 248 18.33 30.58 10.26
C ASP A 248 17.89 29.24 10.91
N LEU A 249 16.59 29.09 11.23
CA LEU A 249 16.00 27.81 11.65
C LEU A 249 16.09 26.74 10.54
N LYS A 250 15.80 27.09 9.28
CA LYS A 250 15.95 26.16 8.15
C LYS A 250 17.41 25.76 7.94
N ALA A 251 18.35 26.69 8.05
CA ALA A 251 19.78 26.41 7.95
C ALA A 251 20.22 25.42 9.04
N PHE A 252 19.90 25.69 10.31
CA PHE A 252 20.21 24.81 11.44
C PHE A 252 19.60 23.41 11.29
N LEU A 253 18.31 23.31 10.93
CA LEU A 253 17.65 22.00 10.77
C LEU A 253 18.24 21.21 9.61
N THR A 254 18.55 21.86 8.48
CA THR A 254 19.21 21.20 7.34
C THR A 254 20.61 20.71 7.72
N GLU A 255 21.37 21.50 8.49
CA GLU A 255 22.70 21.10 8.99
C GLU A 255 22.64 19.89 9.93
N LYS A 256 21.62 19.79 10.79
CA LYS A 256 21.51 18.69 11.78
C LYS A 256 20.77 17.45 11.30
N LEU A 257 20.02 17.54 10.20
CA LEU A 257 19.18 16.43 9.70
C LEU A 257 19.53 15.99 8.27
N GLY A 258 20.33 16.77 7.53
CA GLY A 258 20.69 16.50 6.14
C GLY A 258 19.63 16.91 5.11
N TYR A 259 18.45 17.38 5.54
CA TYR A 259 17.36 17.81 4.67
C TYR A 259 16.52 18.95 5.28
N ASP A 260 15.86 19.70 4.40
CA ASP A 260 15.06 20.86 4.77
C ASP A 260 13.63 20.45 5.15
N ILE A 261 13.26 20.65 6.42
CA ILE A 261 11.92 20.33 6.94
C ILE A 261 10.83 21.25 6.34
N PHE A 262 11.15 22.51 6.05
CA PHE A 262 10.16 23.49 5.59
C PHE A 262 10.16 23.59 4.06
N SER A 263 9.03 23.97 3.47
CA SER A 263 8.99 24.39 2.07
C SER A 263 9.88 25.62 1.81
N SER A 264 10.15 25.93 0.54
CA SER A 264 11.02 27.06 0.20
C SER A 264 10.41 28.40 0.65
N ARG A 265 11.25 29.36 1.04
CA ARG A 265 10.79 30.69 1.48
C ARG A 265 9.91 31.38 0.42
N ASN A 266 10.17 31.16 -0.87
CA ASN A 266 9.35 31.68 -1.97
C ASN A 266 7.94 31.04 -2.03
N LYS A 267 7.81 29.73 -1.74
CA LYS A 267 6.48 29.06 -1.64
C LYS A 267 5.68 29.63 -0.46
N ILE A 268 6.33 29.82 0.69
CA ILE A 268 5.73 30.41 1.89
C ILE A 268 5.30 31.86 1.65
N ASP A 269 6.13 32.66 0.96
CA ASP A 269 5.81 34.05 0.61
C ASP A 269 4.70 34.16 -0.44
N ASN A 270 4.65 33.25 -1.42
CA ASN A 270 3.53 33.17 -2.37
C ASN A 270 2.21 32.84 -1.67
N LEU A 271 2.20 31.93 -0.68
CA LEU A 271 1.02 31.67 0.16
C LEU A 271 0.67 32.85 1.05
N ARG A 272 1.65 33.56 1.60
CA ARG A 272 1.44 34.81 2.34
C ARG A 272 0.78 35.89 1.49
N LYS A 273 1.16 36.00 0.21
CA LYS A 273 0.53 36.92 -0.76
C LYS A 273 -0.88 36.46 -1.14
N LEU A 274 -1.07 35.17 -1.43
CA LEU A 274 -2.37 34.59 -1.77
C LEU A 274 -3.43 34.73 -0.65
N HIS A 275 -2.98 34.64 0.61
CA HIS A 275 -3.82 34.84 1.80
C HIS A 275 -3.67 36.24 2.42
N SER A 276 -3.04 37.17 1.71
CA SER A 276 -2.99 38.58 2.11
C SER A 276 -4.39 39.17 2.11
N THR A 277 -4.62 40.11 3.02
CA THR A 277 -5.76 41.03 3.00
C THR A 277 -5.32 42.48 2.99
N VAL A 278 -4.02 42.76 2.77
CA VAL A 278 -3.45 44.11 2.82
C VAL A 278 -4.12 45.04 1.79
N ASP A 279 -4.45 44.50 0.61
CA ASP A 279 -5.10 45.25 -0.47
C ASP A 279 -6.57 45.61 -0.16
N ASP A 280 -7.19 45.01 0.86
CA ASP A 280 -8.53 45.36 1.35
C ASP A 280 -8.53 46.62 2.24
N TYR A 281 -7.34 47.08 2.69
CA TYR A 281 -7.19 48.23 3.57
C TYR A 281 -6.54 49.44 2.86
N GLU A 282 -6.95 50.63 3.26
CA GLU A 282 -6.21 51.87 3.07
C GLU A 282 -5.22 52.01 4.23
N ILE A 283 -3.92 52.21 3.92
CA ILE A 283 -2.87 52.44 4.92
C ILE A 283 -2.24 53.81 4.64
N THR A 284 -2.66 54.82 5.41
CA THR A 284 -2.10 56.18 5.36
C THR A 284 -1.16 56.43 6.54
N THR A 285 -0.40 57.53 6.47
CA THR A 285 0.52 57.93 7.55
C THR A 285 0.22 59.37 7.98
N LYS A 286 0.03 59.57 9.29
CA LYS A 286 -0.24 60.86 9.93
C LYS A 286 0.92 61.20 10.87
N GLU A 287 1.30 62.47 10.94
CA GLU A 287 2.27 62.91 11.95
C GLU A 287 1.57 63.12 13.29
N THR A 288 2.15 62.59 14.36
CA THR A 288 1.57 62.55 15.71
C THR A 288 2.63 62.95 16.72
N MET A 289 2.31 63.90 17.61
CA MET A 289 3.18 64.22 18.74
C MET A 289 3.16 63.06 19.74
N LYS A 290 4.30 62.38 19.90
CA LYS A 290 4.47 61.29 20.87
C LYS A 290 5.46 61.72 21.94
N LYS A 291 5.12 61.44 23.20
CA LYS A 291 5.96 61.76 24.36
C LYS A 291 6.99 60.65 24.58
N VAL A 292 8.27 60.99 24.46
CA VAL A 292 9.42 60.10 24.62
C VAL A 292 10.18 60.57 25.87
N GLY A 293 9.90 59.93 26.99
CA GLY A 293 10.37 60.38 28.31
C GLY A 293 9.74 61.74 28.66
N SER A 294 10.56 62.76 28.88
CA SER A 294 10.11 64.12 29.19
C SER A 294 9.85 65.00 27.96
N ARG A 295 10.26 64.57 26.76
CA ARG A 295 10.19 65.37 25.52
C ARG A 295 9.04 64.92 24.63
N GLU A 296 8.48 65.85 23.87
CA GLU A 296 7.51 65.55 22.81
C GLU A 296 8.22 65.56 21.45
N VAL A 297 7.90 64.60 20.60
CA VAL A 297 8.57 64.34 19.32
C VAL A 297 7.53 64.03 18.26
N ASN A 298 7.59 64.70 17.11
CA ASN A 298 6.79 64.32 15.96
C ASN A 298 7.20 62.93 15.45
N ALA A 299 6.27 61.99 15.54
CA ALA A 299 6.43 60.61 15.10
C ALA A 299 5.35 60.26 14.08
N LYS A 300 5.75 59.58 13.02
CA LYS A 300 4.81 59.04 12.01
C LYS A 300 4.03 57.87 12.61
N SER A 301 2.71 57.92 12.47
CA SER A 301 1.77 56.86 12.86
C SER A 301 1.01 56.37 11.62
N ALA A 302 0.74 55.07 11.56
CA ALA A 302 -0.11 54.50 10.52
C ALA A 302 -1.59 54.61 10.93
N ILE A 303 -2.43 55.04 9.97
CA ILE A 303 -3.88 54.90 10.04
C ILE A 303 -4.26 53.81 9.02
N ILE A 304 -4.92 52.77 9.50
CA ILE A 304 -5.40 51.65 8.70
C ILE A 304 -6.92 51.68 8.72
N LYS A 305 -7.58 51.65 7.55
CA LYS A 305 -9.03 51.55 7.41
C LYS A 305 -9.39 50.44 6.42
N ALA A 306 -10.49 49.72 6.61
CA ALA A 306 -11.06 48.92 5.53
C ALA A 306 -11.52 49.85 4.38
N LYS A 307 -11.25 49.48 3.13
CA LYS A 307 -11.71 50.22 1.94
C LYS A 307 -13.20 50.02 1.71
N ASP A 308 -13.62 48.76 1.74
CA ASP A 308 -15.01 48.31 1.64
C ASP A 308 -15.24 47.30 2.77
N VAL A 309 -15.97 47.73 3.80
CA VAL A 309 -16.32 46.90 4.94
C VAL A 309 -17.30 45.79 4.55
N SER A 310 -18.21 46.02 3.61
CA SER A 310 -19.20 45.05 3.16
C SER A 310 -18.52 43.87 2.45
N ALA A 311 -17.65 44.16 1.47
CA ALA A 311 -16.84 43.16 0.78
C ALA A 311 -15.92 42.38 1.74
N LEU A 312 -15.31 43.06 2.71
CA LEU A 312 -14.45 42.45 3.72
C LEU A 312 -15.23 41.50 4.66
N ILE A 313 -16.46 41.86 5.04
CA ILE A 313 -17.38 40.97 5.78
C ILE A 313 -17.81 39.79 4.89
N CYS A 314 -18.25 40.02 3.65
CA CYS A 314 -18.63 38.95 2.71
C CYS A 314 -17.50 37.93 2.54
N MET A 315 -16.28 38.37 2.22
CA MET A 315 -15.12 37.49 2.08
C MET A 315 -14.80 36.72 3.37
N ARG A 316 -15.07 37.30 4.54
CA ARG A 316 -14.93 36.59 5.82
C ARG A 316 -16.04 35.55 6.01
N LEU A 317 -17.28 35.83 5.64
CA LEU A 317 -18.38 34.86 5.65
C LEU A 317 -18.11 33.70 4.69
N GLU A 318 -17.66 33.94 3.46
CA GLU A 318 -17.29 32.87 2.51
C GLU A 318 -16.23 31.93 3.10
N ARG A 319 -15.16 32.49 3.70
CA ARG A 319 -14.11 31.71 4.39
C ARG A 319 -14.64 30.94 5.61
N LEU A 320 -15.64 31.45 6.32
CA LEU A 320 -16.32 30.75 7.44
C LEU A 320 -17.30 29.68 6.94
N SER A 321 -17.88 29.84 5.75
CA SER A 321 -18.68 28.83 5.03
C SER A 321 -17.80 27.64 4.64
N ASP A 322 -16.70 27.92 3.95
CA ASP A 322 -15.82 26.89 3.36
C ASP A 322 -15.10 26.05 4.43
N SER A 323 -14.86 26.64 5.61
CA SER A 323 -14.34 25.94 6.79
C SER A 323 -15.43 25.29 7.67
N ASN A 324 -16.70 25.34 7.23
CA ASN A 324 -17.88 24.82 7.93
C ASN A 324 -18.03 25.36 9.37
N GLN A 325 -17.74 26.65 9.57
CA GLN A 325 -17.81 27.36 10.85
C GLN A 325 -19.07 28.22 11.03
N LEU A 326 -19.76 28.60 9.94
CA LEU A 326 -21.03 29.34 10.01
C LEU A 326 -22.16 28.50 10.63
N ARG A 327 -23.02 29.16 11.42
CA ARG A 327 -24.15 28.61 12.15
C ARG A 327 -25.36 29.53 12.02
N PHE A 328 -26.22 29.23 11.05
CA PHE A 328 -27.57 29.79 10.93
C PHE A 328 -28.59 28.69 11.20
N LYS A 329 -29.74 29.04 11.79
CA LYS A 329 -30.87 28.13 12.04
C LYS A 329 -31.80 28.04 10.83
N SER A 330 -31.90 29.12 10.06
CA SER A 330 -32.70 29.23 8.83
C SER A 330 -31.96 29.99 7.72
N GLU A 331 -32.55 30.05 6.52
CA GLU A 331 -32.05 30.89 5.42
C GLU A 331 -32.35 32.39 5.65
N ASP A 332 -33.40 32.71 6.42
CA ASP A 332 -33.80 34.08 6.79
C ASP A 332 -33.02 34.66 7.99
N ASP A 333 -32.30 33.82 8.76
CA ASP A 333 -31.51 34.26 9.92
C ASP A 333 -30.55 35.41 9.52
N PRO A 334 -30.51 36.53 10.26
CA PRO A 334 -29.65 37.66 9.94
C PRO A 334 -28.16 37.35 10.19
N VAL A 335 -27.29 38.05 9.47
CA VAL A 335 -25.87 38.14 9.82
C VAL A 335 -25.73 39.10 11.00
N VAL A 336 -25.52 38.54 12.20
CA VAL A 336 -25.27 39.35 13.40
C VAL A 336 -23.78 39.74 13.44
N VAL A 337 -23.50 41.05 13.39
CA VAL A 337 -22.14 41.61 13.46
C VAL A 337 -21.99 42.49 14.71
N GLY A 338 -21.15 42.06 15.64
CA GLY A 338 -20.76 42.86 16.80
C GLY A 338 -19.67 43.85 16.40
N TYR A 339 -20.00 45.12 16.25
CA TYR A 339 -19.04 46.19 15.96
C TYR A 339 -18.49 46.77 17.26
N GLY A 340 -17.16 46.75 17.41
CA GLY A 340 -16.54 47.22 18.65
C GLY A 340 -15.14 47.78 18.51
N GLY A 341 -14.65 48.34 19.61
CA GLY A 341 -13.31 48.94 19.67
C GLY A 341 -12.71 48.91 21.06
N ASP A 342 -11.39 49.02 21.10
CA ASP A 342 -10.57 49.09 22.31
C ASP A 342 -9.32 49.96 22.07
N LYS A 343 -8.78 50.53 23.15
CA LYS A 343 -7.60 51.41 23.15
C LYS A 343 -6.42 50.80 23.91
N GLY A 344 -5.87 49.72 23.36
CA GLY A 344 -4.62 49.11 23.81
C GLY A 344 -3.41 50.06 23.71
N GLY A 345 -3.06 50.71 24.83
CA GLY A 345 -1.84 51.51 24.97
C GLY A 345 -1.89 52.84 24.22
N SER A 346 -1.10 52.96 23.14
CA SER A 346 -1.12 54.12 22.24
C SER A 346 -2.13 53.99 21.09
N GLN A 347 -2.69 52.79 20.86
CA GLN A 347 -3.46 52.49 19.66
C GLN A 347 -4.92 52.19 19.96
N THR A 348 -5.82 52.82 19.21
CA THR A 348 -7.22 52.40 19.09
C THR A 348 -7.35 51.39 17.94
N LYS A 349 -8.13 50.33 18.15
CA LYS A 349 -8.47 49.32 17.13
C LYS A 349 -9.99 49.16 17.07
N LEU A 350 -10.53 49.08 15.87
CA LEU A 350 -11.94 48.85 15.58
C LEU A 350 -12.08 47.51 14.85
N CYS A 351 -12.97 46.65 15.32
CA CYS A 351 -13.12 45.28 14.90
C CYS A 351 -14.59 44.85 14.79
N ILE A 352 -14.84 43.83 13.97
CA ILE A 352 -16.11 43.10 13.89
C ILE A 352 -15.93 41.69 14.48
N MET A 353 -16.88 41.28 15.32
CA MET A 353 -17.10 39.88 15.71
C MET A 353 -18.37 39.34 15.04
N PHE A 354 -18.37 38.04 14.75
CA PHE A 354 -19.47 37.36 14.07
C PHE A 354 -20.31 36.60 15.09
N GLY A 355 -21.63 36.83 15.13
CA GLY A 355 -22.55 36.12 16.01
C GLY A 355 -22.89 34.71 15.53
N SER A 356 -22.96 34.51 14.21
CA SER A 356 -23.43 33.27 13.57
C SER A 356 -22.33 32.19 13.44
N ILE A 357 -21.60 31.90 14.53
CA ILE A 357 -20.55 30.87 14.64
C ILE A 357 -20.57 30.22 16.03
N ASP A 358 -19.96 29.02 16.19
CA ASP A 358 -19.95 28.28 17.47
C ASP A 358 -19.31 29.03 18.66
N GLN A 359 -18.38 29.94 18.38
CA GLN A 359 -17.65 30.73 19.38
C GLN A 359 -17.49 32.19 18.93
N PRO A 360 -18.51 33.05 19.13
CA PRO A 360 -18.46 34.45 18.70
C PRO A 360 -17.30 35.24 19.33
N ASN A 361 -17.16 35.12 20.65
CA ASN A 361 -16.09 35.74 21.44
C ASN A 361 -14.80 34.91 21.36
N ASN A 362 -14.11 34.98 20.23
CA ASN A 362 -12.86 34.27 19.96
C ASN A 362 -11.84 35.24 19.33
N PRO A 363 -10.60 35.35 19.83
CA PRO A 363 -9.61 36.28 19.26
C PRO A 363 -9.23 35.95 17.80
N HIS A 364 -9.58 34.75 17.30
CA HIS A 364 -9.43 34.33 15.91
C HIS A 364 -10.71 34.50 15.06
N SER A 365 -11.85 34.90 15.64
CA SER A 365 -13.05 35.30 14.87
C SER A 365 -12.96 36.76 14.42
N LEU A 366 -12.38 37.63 15.26
CA LEU A 366 -12.17 39.06 15.06
C LEU A 366 -11.68 39.42 13.64
N LEU A 367 -12.38 40.37 13.03
CA LEU A 367 -12.03 41.01 11.77
C LEU A 367 -11.67 42.48 12.04
N LEU A 368 -10.45 42.90 11.73
CA LEU A 368 -10.05 44.31 11.86
C LEU A 368 -10.79 45.15 10.79
N VAL A 369 -11.26 46.34 11.16
CA VAL A 369 -11.82 47.33 10.22
C VAL A 369 -11.20 48.72 10.36
N GLY A 370 -10.53 49.02 11.47
CA GLY A 370 -9.78 50.26 11.65
C GLY A 370 -8.67 50.17 12.71
N MET A 371 -7.59 50.92 12.54
CA MET A 371 -6.55 51.11 13.56
C MET A 371 -5.84 52.47 13.41
N TYR A 372 -5.52 53.14 14.51
CA TYR A 372 -4.69 54.36 14.54
C TYR A 372 -3.98 54.50 15.90
N ASP A 373 -2.85 55.24 15.98
CA ASP A 373 -2.39 55.75 17.28
C ASP A 373 -3.27 56.93 17.70
N GLY A 374 -3.83 56.86 18.90
CA GLY A 374 -4.72 57.88 19.43
C GLY A 374 -5.55 57.38 20.61
N SER A 375 -6.61 58.11 20.92
CA SER A 375 -7.62 57.76 21.92
C SER A 375 -8.92 57.36 21.23
N ASP A 376 -9.74 56.61 21.94
CA ASP A 376 -11.06 56.09 21.57
C ASP A 376 -12.20 57.07 21.92
N ASP A 377 -11.90 58.34 22.15
CA ASP A 377 -12.92 59.39 22.30
C ASP A 377 -13.60 59.74 20.97
N TYR A 378 -14.81 60.29 21.06
CA TYR A 378 -15.64 60.70 19.92
C TYR A 378 -14.85 61.44 18.83
N LYS A 379 -14.05 62.45 19.20
CA LYS A 379 -13.37 63.29 18.20
C LYS A 379 -12.28 62.48 17.50
N SER A 380 -11.47 61.75 18.27
CA SER A 380 -10.42 60.90 17.72
C SER A 380 -11.00 59.78 16.84
N LEU A 381 -12.17 59.24 17.18
CA LEU A 381 -12.89 58.27 16.34
C LEU A 381 -13.43 58.92 15.05
N GLN A 382 -14.05 60.09 15.12
CA GLN A 382 -14.54 60.82 13.94
C GLN A 382 -13.39 61.22 12.99
N ASP A 383 -12.37 61.91 13.52
CA ASP A 383 -11.23 62.47 12.77
C ASP A 383 -10.41 61.40 12.02
N ASN A 384 -10.40 60.15 12.48
CA ASN A 384 -9.60 59.08 11.89
C ASN A 384 -10.45 57.99 11.20
N MET A 385 -11.67 57.71 11.68
CA MET A 385 -12.48 56.55 11.28
C MET A 385 -13.91 56.88 10.80
N GLY A 386 -14.29 58.15 10.63
CA GLY A 386 -15.63 58.54 10.11
C GLY A 386 -16.08 57.74 8.87
N SER A 387 -15.20 57.61 7.88
CA SER A 387 -15.45 56.84 6.64
C SER A 387 -15.63 55.33 6.81
N VAL A 388 -15.36 54.77 8.00
CA VAL A 388 -15.65 53.38 8.37
C VAL A 388 -17.00 53.30 9.08
N PHE A 389 -17.35 54.29 9.90
CA PHE A 389 -18.67 54.39 10.51
C PHE A 389 -19.78 54.58 9.47
N GLU A 390 -19.56 55.44 8.47
CA GLU A 390 -20.46 55.64 7.32
C GLU A 390 -20.81 54.30 6.65
N GLN A 391 -19.81 53.47 6.31
CA GLN A 391 -20.01 52.15 5.71
C GLN A 391 -20.75 51.14 6.60
N ILE A 392 -20.65 51.24 7.93
CA ILE A 392 -21.44 50.39 8.84
C ILE A 392 -22.88 50.91 8.95
N ASN A 393 -23.09 52.22 8.95
CA ASN A 393 -24.43 52.82 9.02
C ASN A 393 -25.28 52.50 7.77
N GLU A 394 -24.63 52.25 6.63
CA GLU A 394 -25.28 51.80 5.37
C GLU A 394 -25.49 50.27 5.30
N LEU A 395 -24.93 49.49 6.24
CA LEU A 395 -24.85 48.03 6.20
C LEU A 395 -26.18 47.35 6.58
N SER A 396 -27.12 47.32 5.65
CA SER A 396 -28.46 46.74 5.82
C SER A 396 -28.59 45.27 5.38
N THR A 397 -27.88 44.88 4.31
CA THR A 397 -27.89 43.51 3.75
C THR A 397 -26.51 43.11 3.25
N LEU A 398 -26.22 41.80 3.23
CA LEU A 398 -24.98 41.23 2.69
C LEU A 398 -25.33 40.15 1.66
N THR A 399 -24.59 40.10 0.56
CA THR A 399 -24.69 39.04 -0.47
C THR A 399 -23.34 38.37 -0.66
N TYR A 400 -23.27 37.06 -0.40
CA TYR A 400 -22.03 36.28 -0.35
C TYR A 400 -22.29 34.82 -0.77
N LYS A 401 -21.23 34.02 -0.95
CA LYS A 401 -21.37 32.58 -1.21
C LYS A 401 -21.41 31.77 0.09
N GLU A 402 -22.50 31.04 0.30
CA GLU A 402 -22.59 29.99 1.31
C GLU A 402 -22.58 28.62 0.61
N LYS A 403 -21.56 27.81 0.87
CA LYS A 403 -21.35 26.46 0.32
C LYS A 403 -21.44 26.39 -1.22
N GLY A 404 -21.03 27.47 -1.89
CA GLY A 404 -21.06 27.62 -3.35
C GLY A 404 -22.33 28.27 -3.93
N HIS A 405 -23.38 28.45 -3.12
CA HIS A 405 -24.61 29.14 -3.50
C HIS A 405 -24.54 30.62 -3.12
N VAL A 406 -25.00 31.52 -3.98
CA VAL A 406 -25.13 32.95 -3.64
C VAL A 406 -26.37 33.14 -2.78
N ILE A 407 -26.19 33.71 -1.59
CA ILE A 407 -27.25 34.01 -0.63
C ILE A 407 -27.20 35.49 -0.25
N THR A 408 -28.37 36.09 -0.04
CA THR A 408 -28.53 37.44 0.50
C THR A 408 -29.22 37.35 1.85
N ARG A 409 -28.65 37.98 2.88
CA ARG A 409 -29.21 38.02 4.25
C ARG A 409 -29.29 39.46 4.78
N PRO A 410 -30.27 39.79 5.64
CA PRO A 410 -30.27 41.02 6.41
C PRO A 410 -29.11 41.05 7.42
N VAL A 411 -28.67 42.25 7.80
CA VAL A 411 -27.61 42.46 8.80
C VAL A 411 -28.21 43.03 10.08
N VAL A 412 -27.72 42.55 11.23
CA VAL A 412 -27.98 43.18 12.53
C VAL A 412 -26.63 43.59 13.12
N VAL A 413 -26.37 44.90 13.14
CA VAL A 413 -25.20 45.48 13.79
C VAL A 413 -25.48 45.62 15.29
N VAL A 414 -24.54 45.23 16.14
CA VAL A 414 -24.61 45.37 17.60
C VAL A 414 -23.36 46.10 18.09
N ALA A 415 -23.53 47.25 18.77
CA ALA A 415 -22.42 47.97 19.39
C ALA A 415 -21.90 47.21 20.62
N ILE A 416 -20.58 47.02 20.70
CA ILE A 416 -19.91 46.33 21.81
C ILE A 416 -18.57 47.01 22.15
N GLY A 417 -18.14 46.93 23.41
CA GLY A 417 -16.87 47.52 23.85
C GLY A 417 -16.78 47.66 25.36
N ASP A 418 -15.95 48.60 25.83
CA ASP A 418 -16.03 49.13 27.19
C ASP A 418 -17.03 50.31 27.25
N CYS A 419 -17.29 50.85 28.44
CA CYS A 419 -18.20 51.98 28.59
C CYS A 419 -17.73 53.24 27.85
N LYS A 420 -16.42 53.49 27.76
CA LYS A 420 -15.86 54.71 27.16
C LYS A 420 -15.98 54.71 25.64
N PHE A 421 -15.66 53.60 25.00
CA PHE A 421 -15.83 53.40 23.57
C PHE A 421 -17.31 53.47 23.18
N LEU A 422 -18.19 52.72 23.88
CA LEU A 422 -19.64 52.73 23.64
C LEU A 422 -20.21 54.15 23.73
N SER A 423 -19.85 54.90 24.77
CA SER A 423 -20.27 56.30 24.94
C SER A 423 -19.84 57.17 23.76
N SER A 424 -18.62 56.96 23.26
CA SER A 424 -18.04 57.74 22.18
C SER A 424 -18.66 57.47 20.81
N ILE A 425 -19.09 56.23 20.53
CA ILE A 425 -19.77 55.91 19.26
C ILE A 425 -21.27 56.19 19.27
N LEU A 426 -21.92 56.10 20.43
CA LEU A 426 -23.35 56.40 20.62
C LEU A 426 -23.64 57.88 20.92
N GLY A 427 -22.61 58.72 21.05
CA GLY A 427 -22.77 60.14 21.41
C GLY A 427 -23.27 60.39 22.84
N HIS A 428 -23.17 59.38 23.71
CA HIS A 428 -23.70 59.36 25.06
C HIS A 428 -22.72 59.98 26.09
N ALA A 429 -23.26 60.56 27.17
CA ALA A 429 -22.49 61.35 28.15
C ALA A 429 -21.59 60.53 29.11
N GLY A 430 -21.61 59.20 29.01
CA GLY A 430 -20.72 58.30 29.74
C GLY A 430 -21.23 57.81 31.10
N GLN A 431 -20.55 56.83 31.67
CA GLN A 431 -20.93 56.16 32.93
C GLN A 431 -20.91 57.08 34.18
N SER A 432 -20.53 58.34 34.02
CA SER A 432 -20.47 59.38 35.06
C SER A 432 -21.62 60.40 34.96
N CYS A 433 -22.50 60.28 33.97
CA CYS A 433 -23.70 61.13 33.85
C CYS A 433 -24.83 60.63 34.79
N SER A 434 -25.93 61.38 34.84
CA SER A 434 -27.11 61.04 35.64
C SER A 434 -27.96 59.91 35.07
N THR A 435 -27.80 59.56 33.78
CA THR A 435 -28.56 58.51 33.09
C THR A 435 -27.60 57.48 32.45
N PRO A 436 -26.72 56.80 33.21
CA PRO A 436 -25.55 56.13 32.63
C PRO A 436 -25.85 54.78 31.93
N CYS A 437 -27.12 54.46 31.66
CA CYS A 437 -27.51 53.36 30.79
C CYS A 437 -27.42 53.79 29.32
N PHE A 438 -26.97 52.91 28.42
CA PHE A 438 -26.94 53.19 26.97
C PHE A 438 -28.29 52.96 26.27
N CYS A 439 -29.23 52.25 26.92
CA CYS A 439 -30.51 51.87 26.32
C CYS A 439 -31.70 52.74 26.75
N CYS A 440 -31.61 53.43 27.90
CA CYS A 440 -32.73 54.18 28.47
C CYS A 440 -32.29 55.39 29.32
N LYS A 441 -33.20 56.34 29.47
CA LYS A 441 -33.10 57.59 30.24
C LYS A 441 -33.20 57.41 31.76
N LEU A 442 -33.12 56.18 32.28
CA LEU A 442 -33.30 55.92 33.72
C LEU A 442 -32.27 56.71 34.54
N ALA A 443 -32.75 57.64 35.35
CA ALA A 443 -31.89 58.55 36.11
C ALA A 443 -31.51 57.96 37.47
N TRP A 444 -30.22 57.96 37.80
CA TRP A 444 -29.74 57.57 39.12
C TRP A 444 -28.47 58.31 39.55
N SER A 445 -28.23 58.34 40.86
CA SER A 445 -27.09 59.03 41.46
C SER A 445 -26.05 58.04 41.95
N CYS A 446 -24.81 58.20 41.49
CA CYS A 446 -23.66 57.43 41.97
C CYS A 446 -22.92 58.14 43.13
N ARG A 447 -23.54 59.12 43.81
CA ARG A 447 -22.89 60.00 44.81
C ARG A 447 -23.50 59.88 46.20
N PRO A 448 -22.74 59.45 47.22
CA PRO A 448 -23.18 59.51 48.62
C PRO A 448 -23.52 60.95 49.07
N PRO A 449 -24.46 61.14 50.01
CA PRO A 449 -25.26 60.10 50.68
C PRO A 449 -26.40 59.57 49.80
N HIS A 450 -26.82 60.32 48.77
CA HIS A 450 -27.93 59.99 47.87
C HIS A 450 -27.48 59.03 46.74
N ALA A 451 -26.81 57.94 47.09
CA ALA A 451 -26.43 56.92 46.10
C ALA A 451 -27.59 55.95 45.89
N THR A 452 -28.08 55.83 44.66
CA THR A 452 -29.24 54.98 44.34
C THR A 452 -28.86 53.51 44.40
N LEU A 453 -29.66 52.73 45.12
CA LEU A 453 -29.48 51.29 45.35
C LEU A 453 -30.38 50.47 44.43
N LEU A 454 -30.06 49.17 44.26
CA LEU A 454 -30.91 48.24 43.51
C LEU A 454 -32.34 48.11 44.09
N ALA A 455 -32.53 48.42 45.37
CA ALA A 455 -33.84 48.41 46.03
C ALA A 455 -34.69 49.66 45.75
N ASP A 456 -34.11 50.71 45.16
CA ASP A 456 -34.80 51.98 44.87
C ASP A 456 -35.52 51.96 43.50
N PHE A 457 -35.31 50.90 42.70
CA PHE A 457 -35.89 50.75 41.36
C PHE A 457 -37.04 49.73 41.34
N ASP A 458 -38.18 50.13 40.78
CA ASP A 458 -39.24 49.19 40.42
C ASP A 458 -38.98 48.58 39.03
N PHE A 459 -38.38 47.40 39.01
CA PHE A 459 -38.08 46.65 37.78
C PHE A 459 -39.33 46.13 37.03
N SER A 460 -40.55 46.37 37.52
CA SER A 460 -41.78 46.13 36.73
C SER A 460 -42.11 47.28 35.77
N ILE A 461 -41.49 48.45 35.95
CA ILE A 461 -41.68 49.64 35.11
C ILE A 461 -40.52 49.73 34.11
N ALA A 462 -40.85 49.74 32.82
CA ALA A 462 -39.86 50.04 31.77
C ALA A 462 -39.51 51.53 31.78
N ALA A 463 -38.21 51.84 31.65
CA ALA A 463 -37.73 53.22 31.54
C ALA A 463 -37.72 53.72 30.09
N ASP A 464 -37.92 55.01 29.90
CA ASP A 464 -38.01 55.65 28.58
C ASP A 464 -36.72 55.47 27.75
N GLU A 465 -36.85 55.24 26.44
CA GLU A 465 -35.72 55.21 25.51
C GLU A 465 -35.19 56.63 25.20
N TYR A 466 -33.99 56.73 24.66
CA TYR A 466 -33.42 58.00 24.20
C TYR A 466 -34.03 58.45 22.87
N ASP A 467 -34.40 59.73 22.78
CA ASP A 467 -34.70 60.37 21.51
C ASP A 467 -33.39 60.87 20.86
N PRO A 468 -33.34 61.05 19.53
CA PRO A 468 -32.13 61.54 18.86
C PRO A 468 -31.63 62.92 19.30
N GLU A 469 -32.46 63.70 20.01
CA GLU A 469 -32.13 65.05 20.52
C GLU A 469 -31.51 65.04 21.93
N ASP A 470 -31.68 63.97 22.72
CA ASP A 470 -31.07 63.85 24.06
C ASP A 470 -29.56 63.60 24.01
N LEU A 471 -29.11 62.98 22.92
CA LEU A 471 -27.74 62.53 22.73
C LEU A 471 -27.01 63.48 21.77
N LYS A 472 -25.67 63.46 21.83
CA LYS A 472 -24.89 64.00 20.71
C LYS A 472 -25.14 63.10 19.49
N SER A 473 -25.24 63.68 18.29
CA SER A 473 -25.25 62.93 17.03
C SER A 473 -24.25 61.76 17.08
N PRO A 474 -24.71 60.50 16.99
CA PRO A 474 -23.83 59.35 17.13
C PRO A 474 -22.88 59.23 15.93
N LEU A 475 -21.81 58.46 16.11
CA LEU A 475 -21.00 57.97 14.99
C LEU A 475 -21.64 56.71 14.38
N LEU A 476 -22.28 55.89 15.22
CA LEU A 476 -22.89 54.62 14.83
C LEU A 476 -24.41 54.65 15.09
N ASN A 477 -25.19 54.66 14.02
CA ASN A 477 -26.66 54.77 14.04
C ASN A 477 -27.30 53.41 14.36
N LEU A 478 -27.65 53.17 15.62
CA LEU A 478 -28.27 51.92 16.08
C LEU A 478 -29.53 52.18 16.92
N PRO A 479 -30.51 51.26 16.93
CA PRO A 479 -31.59 51.27 17.92
C PRO A 479 -31.02 50.93 19.32
N PRO A 480 -31.66 51.39 20.42
CA PRO A 480 -31.20 51.12 21.79
C PRO A 480 -31.06 49.63 22.13
N SER A 481 -31.85 48.77 21.50
CA SER A 481 -31.81 47.31 21.61
C SER A 481 -30.57 46.65 20.97
N SER A 482 -29.81 47.38 20.15
CA SER A 482 -28.57 46.92 19.51
C SER A 482 -27.30 47.35 20.25
N VAL A 483 -27.39 47.69 21.55
CA VAL A 483 -26.21 47.95 22.39
C VAL A 483 -25.95 46.75 23.32
N GLY A 484 -24.85 46.06 23.09
CA GLY A 484 -24.41 44.96 23.95
C GLY A 484 -23.82 45.48 25.26
N PRO A 485 -24.32 45.06 26.43
CA PRO A 485 -23.78 45.53 27.71
C PRO A 485 -22.32 45.08 27.90
N PRO A 486 -21.46 45.91 28.51
CA PRO A 486 -20.02 45.61 28.69
C PRO A 486 -19.79 44.63 29.84
N ILE A 487 -20.36 43.41 29.75
CA ILE A 487 -20.49 42.42 30.84
C ILE A 487 -19.17 42.17 31.59
N LEU A 488 -18.04 42.04 30.89
CA LEU A 488 -16.74 41.83 31.54
C LEU A 488 -16.37 43.00 32.46
N HIS A 489 -16.52 44.23 32.00
CA HIS A 489 -16.23 45.42 32.79
C HIS A 489 -17.23 45.63 33.94
N VAL A 490 -18.50 45.29 33.73
CA VAL A 490 -19.53 45.27 34.79
C VAL A 490 -19.17 44.26 35.88
N MET A 491 -18.83 43.02 35.52
CA MET A 491 -18.43 41.99 36.47
C MET A 491 -17.13 42.35 37.21
N LEU A 492 -16.13 42.90 36.52
CA LEU A 492 -14.91 43.39 37.15
C LEU A 492 -15.21 44.54 38.15
N GLY A 493 -16.10 45.48 37.78
CA GLY A 493 -16.53 46.57 38.67
C GLY A 493 -17.27 46.08 39.92
N ILE A 494 -18.17 45.10 39.76
CA ILE A 494 -18.90 44.48 40.88
C ILE A 494 -17.93 43.76 41.83
N VAL A 495 -17.05 42.90 41.29
CA VAL A 495 -16.06 42.16 42.10
C VAL A 495 -15.08 43.12 42.77
N GLN A 496 -14.62 44.17 42.08
CA GLN A 496 -13.74 45.17 42.67
C GLN A 496 -14.41 45.90 43.84
N ASN A 497 -15.65 46.35 43.68
CA ASN A 497 -16.32 47.19 44.67
C ASN A 497 -16.87 46.41 45.86
N TYR A 498 -17.45 45.23 45.65
CA TYR A 498 -18.15 44.46 46.69
C TYR A 498 -17.35 43.29 47.28
N VAL A 499 -16.22 42.91 46.68
CA VAL A 499 -15.37 41.81 47.18
C VAL A 499 -13.95 42.26 47.45
N LEU A 500 -13.24 42.81 46.45
CA LEU A 500 -11.82 43.14 46.59
C LEU A 500 -11.58 44.38 47.45
N ASN A 501 -12.37 45.45 47.29
CA ASN A 501 -12.21 46.65 48.11
C ASN A 501 -12.43 46.37 49.61
N PRO A 502 -13.51 45.70 50.06
CA PRO A 502 -13.70 45.38 51.48
C PRO A 502 -12.63 44.42 52.03
N LEU A 503 -12.22 43.40 51.28
CA LEU A 503 -11.18 42.47 51.73
C LEU A 503 -9.82 43.17 51.91
N VAL A 504 -9.43 44.05 50.99
CA VAL A 504 -8.19 44.81 51.12
C VAL A 504 -8.29 45.85 52.24
N ALA A 505 -9.46 46.47 52.45
CA ALA A 505 -9.68 47.35 53.60
C ALA A 505 -9.49 46.62 54.93
N LEU A 506 -10.08 45.42 55.06
CA LEU A 506 -9.95 44.56 56.23
C LEU A 506 -8.50 44.10 56.46
N CYS A 507 -7.76 43.73 55.40
CA CYS A 507 -6.34 43.42 55.53
C CYS A 507 -5.55 44.63 56.08
N ASN A 508 -5.80 45.85 55.57
CA ASN A 508 -5.14 47.05 56.08
C ASN A 508 -5.45 47.30 57.57
N VAL A 509 -6.71 47.11 58.01
CA VAL A 509 -7.08 47.24 59.44
C VAL A 509 -6.33 46.20 60.30
N LEU A 510 -6.22 44.96 59.83
CA LEU A 510 -5.52 43.88 60.53
C LEU A 510 -3.98 44.06 60.56
N ASP A 511 -3.40 44.58 59.48
CA ASP A 511 -1.95 44.78 59.34
C ASP A 511 -1.44 46.07 60.02
N TYR A 512 -2.29 47.10 60.17
CA TYR A 512 -1.88 48.43 60.65
C TYR A 512 -2.58 48.93 61.93
N GLY A 513 -3.75 48.41 62.31
CA GLY A 513 -4.45 48.74 63.56
C GLY A 513 -5.77 49.50 63.43
N GLU A 514 -6.39 49.77 64.59
CA GLU A 514 -7.82 50.10 64.74
C GLU A 514 -8.26 51.52 64.28
N ASP A 515 -7.34 52.41 63.91
CA ASP A 515 -7.65 53.80 63.50
C ASP A 515 -7.89 53.98 61.97
N LEU A 516 -8.10 52.88 61.23
CA LEU A 516 -8.39 52.92 59.79
C LEU A 516 -9.89 52.76 59.47
N PRO A 517 -10.48 53.54 58.54
CA PRO A 517 -11.86 53.35 58.08
C PRO A 517 -12.12 51.97 57.47
N ASP A 518 -13.34 51.44 57.61
CA ASP A 518 -13.76 50.15 57.02
C ASP A 518 -13.76 50.13 55.47
N ASP A 519 -13.82 51.29 54.81
CA ASP A 519 -13.85 51.42 53.35
C ASP A 519 -12.48 51.78 52.76
N LEU A 520 -12.06 51.03 51.74
CA LEU A 520 -10.77 51.21 51.07
C LEU A 520 -10.64 52.56 50.36
N LYS A 521 -11.73 53.16 49.87
CA LYS A 521 -11.67 54.47 49.20
C LYS A 521 -11.41 55.58 50.22
N ASP A 522 -11.99 55.48 51.43
CA ASP A 522 -11.74 56.44 52.50
C ASP A 522 -10.41 56.18 53.23
N GLN A 523 -9.93 54.93 53.36
CA GLN A 523 -8.51 54.65 53.68
C GLN A 523 -7.55 55.30 52.66
N LYS A 524 -7.81 55.15 51.36
CA LYS A 524 -7.05 55.80 50.27
C LYS A 524 -7.26 57.33 50.21
N LYS A 525 -8.19 57.90 50.98
CA LYS A 525 -8.35 59.35 51.14
C LYS A 525 -7.48 59.83 52.30
N MET A 526 -7.55 59.13 53.45
CA MET A 526 -6.71 59.36 54.62
C MET A 526 -5.22 59.28 54.27
N LEU A 527 -4.80 58.24 53.54
CA LEU A 527 -3.41 58.10 53.06
C LEU A 527 -2.95 59.33 52.25
N ARG A 528 -3.76 59.82 51.31
CA ARG A 528 -3.41 61.00 50.49
C ARG A 528 -3.39 62.30 51.27
N THR A 529 -4.15 62.41 52.36
CA THR A 529 -4.02 63.52 53.32
C THR A 529 -2.68 63.43 54.05
N LEU A 530 -2.30 62.25 54.55
CA LEU A 530 -1.02 62.03 55.23
C LEU A 530 0.19 62.23 54.31
N GLU A 531 0.12 61.80 53.05
CA GLU A 531 1.15 62.05 52.01
C GLU A 531 1.34 63.56 51.76
N GLN A 532 0.25 64.34 51.71
CA GLN A 532 0.33 65.79 51.56
C GLN A 532 0.90 66.46 52.81
N GLU A 533 0.47 66.06 54.01
CA GLU A 533 1.02 66.57 55.27
C GLU A 533 2.52 66.27 55.39
N GLU A 534 2.96 65.05 55.05
CA GLU A 534 4.39 64.70 55.06
C GLU A 534 5.20 65.56 54.07
N SER A 535 4.65 65.84 52.88
CA SER A 535 5.25 66.75 51.89
C SER A 535 5.37 68.19 52.44
N ASP A 536 4.31 68.70 53.08
CA ASP A 536 4.28 70.05 53.64
C ASP A 536 5.25 70.19 54.84
N TYR A 537 5.38 69.15 55.67
CA TYR A 537 6.36 69.11 56.76
C TYR A 537 7.79 69.01 56.23
N LYS A 538 8.07 68.20 55.19
CA LYS A 538 9.39 68.13 54.54
C LYS A 538 9.82 69.50 54.00
N GLY A 539 8.96 70.18 53.24
CA GLY A 539 9.24 71.53 52.74
C GLY A 539 9.50 72.55 53.85
N ARG A 540 8.79 72.46 54.98
CA ARG A 540 9.06 73.29 56.17
C ARG A 540 10.42 72.99 56.80
N VAL A 541 10.81 71.72 56.90
CA VAL A 541 12.13 71.33 57.43
C VAL A 541 13.26 71.83 56.53
N GLU A 542 13.16 71.69 55.20
CA GLU A 542 14.17 72.18 54.26
C GLU A 542 14.39 73.71 54.35
N VAL A 543 13.30 74.48 54.50
CA VAL A 543 13.35 75.94 54.73
C VAL A 543 13.99 76.28 56.07
N LEU A 544 13.67 75.56 57.14
CA LEU A 544 14.27 75.75 58.46
C LEU A 544 15.76 75.42 58.46
N GLU A 545 16.19 74.31 57.85
CA GLU A 545 17.60 73.98 57.69
C GLU A 545 18.35 75.05 56.87
N SER A 546 17.75 75.54 55.78
CA SER A 546 18.34 76.60 54.96
C SER A 546 18.52 77.90 55.75
N SER A 547 17.55 78.19 56.63
CA SER A 547 17.61 79.32 57.56
C SER A 547 18.73 79.14 58.60
N VAL A 548 18.89 77.95 59.18
CA VAL A 548 19.99 77.62 60.11
C VAL A 548 21.35 77.76 59.42
N ARG A 549 21.53 77.17 58.22
CA ARG A 549 22.76 77.30 57.41
C ARG A 549 23.12 78.77 57.12
N SER A 550 22.11 79.61 56.90
CA SER A 550 22.28 81.05 56.70
C SER A 550 22.65 81.79 58.00
N ILE A 551 22.06 81.42 59.13
CA ILE A 551 22.39 81.97 60.46
C ILE A 551 23.82 81.60 60.86
N ASP A 552 24.23 80.34 60.68
CA ASP A 552 25.60 79.90 60.96
C ASP A 552 26.64 80.65 60.11
N SER A 553 26.31 80.91 58.83
CA SER A 553 27.14 81.73 57.93
C SER A 553 27.25 83.18 58.41
N LEU A 554 26.17 83.78 58.91
CA LEU A 554 26.21 85.12 59.53
C LEU A 554 27.01 85.11 60.84
N VAL A 555 26.87 84.07 61.68
CA VAL A 555 27.63 83.90 62.92
C VAL A 555 29.13 83.73 62.64
N GLU A 556 29.52 83.00 61.59
CA GLU A 556 30.89 82.95 61.05
C GLU A 556 31.42 84.34 60.68
N VAL A 557 30.64 85.12 59.92
CA VAL A 557 31.02 86.49 59.50
C VAL A 557 31.19 87.42 60.71
N VAL A 558 30.28 87.36 61.69
CA VAL A 558 30.38 88.14 62.94
C VAL A 558 31.59 87.72 63.77
N LYS A 559 31.87 86.41 63.91
CA LYS A 559 33.09 85.90 64.58
C LYS A 559 34.37 86.41 63.89
N LYS A 560 34.43 86.33 62.55
CA LYS A 560 35.56 86.82 61.74
C LYS A 560 35.73 88.34 61.90
N THR A 561 34.65 89.11 61.86
CA THR A 561 34.65 90.58 62.02
C THR A 561 35.06 91.01 63.43
N LYS A 562 34.63 90.30 64.47
CA LYS A 562 35.04 90.55 65.87
C LYS A 562 36.53 90.26 66.11
N ASN A 563 37.11 89.33 65.35
CA ASN A 563 38.54 89.02 65.39
C ASN A 563 39.38 90.03 64.57
N SER A 564 38.91 90.47 63.41
CA SER A 564 39.60 91.49 62.61
C SER A 564 39.51 92.90 63.23
N GLY A 565 38.41 93.22 63.92
CA GLY A 565 38.22 94.49 64.64
C GLY A 565 39.26 94.80 65.73
N LYS A 566 40.11 93.85 66.11
CA LYS A 566 41.30 94.09 66.96
C LYS A 566 42.55 94.56 66.18
N LYS A 567 42.49 94.76 64.86
CA LYS A 567 43.60 95.28 64.05
C LYS A 567 43.15 96.34 63.01
N LYS A 568 43.72 97.55 63.16
CA LYS A 568 43.72 98.70 62.22
C LYS A 568 42.42 99.48 62.00
N SER A 569 42.25 100.55 62.77
CA SER A 569 42.50 101.95 62.33
C SER A 569 42.49 102.24 60.80
N ILE A 570 41.61 103.17 60.39
CA ILE A 570 41.76 104.20 59.31
C ILE A 570 42.12 103.65 57.91
N CYS A 571 41.24 103.74 56.90
CA CYS A 571 40.90 105.01 56.21
C CYS A 571 39.59 104.92 55.40
N HIS A 572 39.04 106.06 54.95
CA HIS A 572 37.88 106.12 54.05
C HIS A 572 38.24 105.83 52.59
N HIS A 573 37.33 105.20 51.83
CA HIS A 573 36.80 105.84 50.61
C HIS A 573 35.40 105.34 50.20
N VAL A 574 34.54 106.32 49.91
CA VAL A 574 33.40 106.38 48.97
C VAL A 574 32.67 105.07 48.61
N VAL A 575 31.38 105.02 49.01
CA VAL A 575 30.35 104.11 48.50
C VAL A 575 29.96 104.49 47.07
N ASN A 576 29.66 103.50 46.22
CA ASN A 576 28.74 103.72 45.10
C ASN A 576 27.79 102.51 44.96
N LEU A 577 26.49 102.76 44.91
CA LEU A 577 25.46 101.73 44.73
C LEU A 577 25.23 101.48 43.23
N SER A 578 25.04 100.21 42.88
CA SER A 578 24.25 99.79 41.72
C SER A 578 23.39 98.61 42.16
N ILE A 579 22.06 98.72 41.98
CA ILE A 579 21.08 97.71 42.40
C ILE A 579 20.63 96.92 41.17
N VAL A 580 20.65 95.59 41.29
CA VAL A 580 19.73 94.64 40.65
C VAL A 580 19.36 93.62 41.73
#